data_AF-A0A2I1H7K3-F1
#
_entry.id   AF-A0A2I1H7K3-F1
#
_cell.length_a   1.000
_cell.length_b   1.000
_cell.length_c   1.000
_cell.angle_alpha   90.00
_cell.angle_beta   90.00
_cell.angle_gamma   90.00
#
_symmetry.space_group_name_H-M   'P 1'
#
loop_
_entity.id
_entity.type
_entity.pdbx_description
1 polymer ?
#
loop_
_entity_poly.entity_id
_entity_poly.type
_entity_poly.pdbx_seq_one_letter_code
_entity_poly.pdbx_strand_id
1 'polypeptide(L)'
;MRWIKTESSIDPSIMEGNWDKDDIDNLEVEICSFPMIGRDLEDVEKRKIYTHAQIFIKRNKFITKGIDNWMSKKAKVYLELESDD
;
A
#
# COMPACT_ATOMS: atom_id res chain seq x y z
N MET A 1 -23.84 -3.53 2.84
CA MET A 1 -22.85 -2.68 2.15
C MET A 1 -21.57 -2.67 2.97
N ARG A 2 -20.40 -2.66 2.34
CA ARG A 2 -19.11 -2.69 3.03
C ARG A 2 -18.18 -1.65 2.39
N TRP A 3 -17.65 -0.77 3.23
CA TRP A 3 -16.60 0.17 2.85
C TRP A 3 -15.24 -0.44 3.15
N ILE A 4 -14.28 -0.20 2.28
CA ILE A 4 -12.88 -0.53 2.56
C ILE A 4 -12.26 0.67 3.25
N LYS A 5 -11.53 0.40 4.34
CA LYS A 5 -10.92 1.44 5.17
C LYS A 5 -9.78 2.10 4.42
N THR A 6 -9.68 3.42 4.48
CA THR A 6 -8.49 4.16 4.02
C THR A 6 -7.26 3.69 4.80
N GLU A 7 -6.12 3.63 4.10
CA GLU A 7 -4.81 3.18 4.58
C GLU A 7 -4.73 1.70 4.95
N SER A 8 -5.75 0.89 4.62
CA SER A 8 -5.61 -0.56 4.69
C SER A 8 -4.75 -1.06 3.52
N SER A 9 -3.94 -2.08 3.77
CA SER A 9 -3.24 -2.82 2.72
C SER A 9 -4.23 -3.43 1.72
N ILE A 10 -3.77 -3.61 0.47
CA ILE A 10 -4.56 -4.29 -0.56
C ILE A 10 -4.68 -5.78 -0.23
N ASP A 11 -5.91 -6.30 -0.25
CA ASP A 11 -6.21 -7.70 -0.02
C ASP A 11 -6.57 -8.39 -1.34
N PRO A 12 -5.63 -9.09 -2.00
CA PRO A 12 -5.87 -9.75 -3.28
C PRO A 12 -6.90 -10.90 -3.21
N SER A 13 -7.34 -11.34 -2.03
CA SER A 13 -8.41 -12.34 -1.91
C SER A 13 -9.80 -11.78 -2.19
N ILE A 14 -9.96 -10.46 -2.05
CA ILE A 14 -11.24 -9.76 -2.22
C ILE A 14 -11.16 -8.51 -3.10
N MET A 15 -9.96 -8.10 -3.51
CA MET A 15 -9.69 -6.96 -4.39
C MET A 15 -9.04 -7.43 -5.69
N GLU A 16 -9.47 -6.84 -6.81
CA GLU A 16 -8.90 -7.09 -8.13
C GLU A 16 -8.34 -5.79 -8.71
N GLY A 17 -7.24 -5.90 -9.44
CA GLY A 17 -6.67 -4.80 -10.22
C GLY A 17 -5.32 -5.17 -10.82
N ASN A 18 -4.75 -4.22 -11.54
CA ASN A 18 -3.49 -4.40 -12.25
C ASN A 18 -2.33 -3.91 -11.37
N TRP A 19 -1.85 -4.79 -10.49
CA TRP A 19 -0.72 -4.52 -9.60
C TRP A 19 0.37 -5.57 -9.79
N ASP A 20 1.62 -5.15 -9.68
CA ASP A 20 2.76 -6.05 -9.64
C ASP A 20 2.73 -6.82 -8.32
N LYS A 21 2.87 -8.15 -8.37
CA LYS A 21 2.80 -9.03 -7.19
C LYS A 21 3.88 -8.70 -6.16
N ASP A 22 5.02 -8.18 -6.61
CA ASP A 22 6.14 -7.81 -5.76
C ASP A 22 5.98 -6.41 -5.12
N ASP A 23 5.03 -5.58 -5.60
CA ASP A 23 4.78 -4.22 -5.09
C ASP A 23 3.49 -4.14 -4.28
N ILE A 24 2.67 -5.20 -4.23
CA ILE A 24 1.36 -5.18 -3.57
C ILE A 24 1.43 -4.84 -2.08
N ASP A 25 2.50 -5.27 -1.41
CA ASP A 25 2.74 -4.99 0.02
C ASP A 25 3.02 -3.50 0.29
N ASN A 26 3.44 -2.76 -0.74
CA ASN A 26 3.66 -1.32 -0.66
C ASN A 26 2.41 -0.53 -1.08
N LEU A 27 1.29 -1.19 -1.42
CA LEU A 27 0.06 -0.52 -1.84
C LEU A 27 -0.94 -0.46 -0.70
N GLU A 28 -1.56 0.71 -0.57
CA GLU A 28 -2.62 0.97 0.39
C GLU A 28 -3.81 1.62 -0.29
N VAL A 29 -4.98 1.41 0.31
CA VAL A 29 -6.21 2.06 -0.07
C VAL A 29 -6.11 3.55 0.23
N GLU A 30 -6.15 4.38 -0.81
CA GLU A 30 -6.23 5.83 -0.67
C GLU A 30 -7.68 6.25 -0.41
N ILE A 31 -8.58 5.88 -1.32
CA ILE A 31 -10.00 6.27 -1.28
C ILE A 31 -10.86 5.09 -1.72
N CYS A 32 -11.97 4.88 -1.02
CA CYS A 32 -13.08 4.05 -1.47
C CYS A 32 -14.21 4.98 -1.92
N SER A 33 -14.44 5.12 -3.22
CA SER A 33 -15.43 6.07 -3.79
C SER A 33 -16.84 5.47 -3.83
N PHE A 34 -16.93 4.15 -4.02
CA PHE A 34 -18.19 3.41 -4.04
C PHE A 34 -18.08 2.19 -3.12
N PRO A 35 -19.07 1.93 -2.23
CA PRO A 35 -19.02 0.79 -1.35
C PRO A 35 -19.30 -0.51 -2.11
N MET A 36 -18.84 -1.64 -1.57
CA MET A 36 -19.29 -2.94 -2.03
C MET A 36 -20.74 -3.16 -1.58
N ILE A 37 -21.61 -3.55 -2.51
CA ILE A 37 -23.02 -3.84 -2.26
C ILE A 37 -23.26 -5.32 -2.52
N GLY A 38 -23.90 -6.00 -1.57
CA GLY A 38 -24.18 -7.43 -1.65
C GLY A 38 -24.89 -7.95 -0.41
N ARG A 39 -25.15 -9.26 -0.39
CA ARG A 39 -25.65 -10.03 0.77
C ARG A 39 -24.56 -10.93 1.35
N ASP A 40 -24.68 -11.21 2.63
CA ASP A 40 -23.83 -12.17 3.35
C ASP A 40 -22.33 -11.89 3.17
N LEU A 41 -21.94 -10.61 3.16
CA LEU A 41 -20.60 -10.13 2.79
C LEU A 41 -19.47 -10.64 3.69
N GLU A 42 -19.80 -11.14 4.88
CA GLU A 42 -18.84 -11.68 5.86
C GLU A 42 -18.61 -13.19 5.70
N ASP A 43 -19.48 -13.90 4.96
CA ASP A 43 -19.37 -15.34 4.71
C ASP A 43 -18.87 -15.56 3.28
N VAL A 44 -17.60 -15.99 3.13
CA VAL A 44 -16.95 -16.13 1.81
C VAL A 44 -17.67 -17.12 0.89
N GLU A 45 -18.32 -18.17 1.44
CA GLU A 45 -19.02 -19.18 0.66
C GLU A 45 -20.43 -18.73 0.26
N LYS A 46 -21.09 -17.95 1.13
CA LYS A 46 -22.48 -17.49 0.90
C LYS A 46 -22.57 -16.09 0.31
N ARG A 47 -21.47 -15.31 0.28
CA ARG A 47 -21.50 -13.92 -0.16
C ARG A 47 -22.01 -13.82 -1.59
N LYS A 48 -22.91 -12.86 -1.80
CA LYS A 48 -23.36 -12.48 -3.14
C LYS A 48 -23.11 -11.00 -3.37
N ILE A 49 -22.12 -10.70 -4.20
CA ILE A 49 -21.77 -9.34 -4.60
C ILE A 49 -22.72 -8.91 -5.72
N TYR A 50 -23.35 -7.76 -5.56
CA TYR A 50 -24.18 -7.10 -6.57
C TYR A 50 -23.43 -5.98 -7.27
N THR A 51 -22.57 -5.29 -6.53
CA THR A 51 -21.76 -4.20 -7.05
C THR A 51 -20.43 -4.17 -6.31
N HIS A 52 -19.34 -4.09 -7.07
CA HIS A 52 -17.99 -4.00 -6.53
C HIS A 52 -17.71 -2.60 -5.98
N ALA A 53 -16.83 -2.53 -4.98
CA ALA A 53 -16.32 -1.25 -4.52
C ALA A 53 -15.35 -0.65 -5.55
N GLN A 54 -15.33 0.68 -5.67
CA GLN A 54 -14.30 1.38 -6.43
C GLN A 54 -13.23 1.90 -5.46
N ILE A 55 -12.01 1.42 -5.64
CA ILE A 55 -10.88 1.66 -4.74
C ILE A 55 -9.77 2.33 -5.55
N PHE A 56 -9.25 3.44 -5.02
CA PHE A 56 -8.03 4.09 -5.48
C PHE A 56 -6.89 3.69 -4.56
N ILE A 57 -5.72 3.42 -5.15
CA ILE A 57 -4.55 2.93 -4.43
C ILE A 57 -3.44 3.99 -4.43
N LYS A 58 -2.72 4.09 -3.32
CA LYS A 58 -1.48 4.86 -3.20
C LYS A 58 -0.35 3.91 -2.83
N ARG A 59 0.87 4.24 -3.25
CA ARG A 59 2.06 3.59 -2.68
C ARG A 59 2.32 4.15 -1.28
N ASN A 60 2.32 3.27 -0.28
CA ASN A 60 2.95 3.56 0.98
C ASN A 60 4.45 3.67 0.74
N LYS A 61 4.97 4.89 0.86
CA LYS A 61 6.40 5.10 0.99
C LYS A 61 6.78 4.59 2.38
N PHE A 62 7.07 3.29 2.50
CA PHE A 62 7.90 2.84 3.60
C PHE A 62 9.11 3.74 3.60
N ILE A 63 9.19 4.54 4.66
CA ILE A 63 10.13 5.64 4.72
C ILE A 63 11.51 4.99 4.57
N THR A 64 12.22 5.41 3.55
CA THR A 64 13.65 5.18 3.32
C THR A 64 14.51 5.66 4.50
N LYS A 65 13.95 5.98 5.68
CA LYS A 65 14.60 6.44 6.91
C LYS A 65 15.88 5.66 7.24
N GLY A 66 15.92 4.36 6.99
CA GLY A 66 17.13 3.54 7.18
C GLY A 66 18.20 3.77 6.10
N ILE A 67 17.78 3.85 4.84
CA ILE A 67 18.65 4.01 3.66
C ILE A 67 19.13 5.47 3.54
N ASP A 68 18.25 6.44 3.76
CA ASP A 68 18.55 7.88 3.79
C ASP A 68 19.58 8.19 4.87
N ASN A 69 19.38 7.67 6.08
CA ASN A 69 20.29 7.90 7.20
C ASN A 69 21.65 7.20 6.97
N TRP A 70 21.66 6.02 6.33
CA TRP A 70 22.90 5.35 5.91
C TRP A 70 23.63 6.14 4.81
N MET A 71 22.92 6.62 3.79
CA MET A 71 23.48 7.41 2.70
C MET A 71 24.01 8.77 3.18
N SER A 72 23.28 9.46 4.07
CA SER A 72 23.75 10.70 4.70
C SER A 72 24.97 10.48 5.59
N LYS A 73 25.02 9.38 6.37
CA LYS A 73 26.21 9.01 7.15
C LYS A 73 27.40 8.67 6.24
N LYS A 74 27.17 7.90 5.17
CA LYS A 74 28.21 7.52 4.21
C LYS A 74 28.76 8.76 3.50
N ALA A 75 27.90 9.66 3.02
CA ALA A 75 28.32 10.91 2.37
C ALA A 75 29.15 11.81 3.30
N LYS A 76 28.80 11.89 4.59
CA LYS A 76 29.56 12.66 5.57
C LYS A 76 30.96 12.09 5.82
N VAL A 77 31.10 10.76 5.89
CA VAL A 77 32.39 10.08 6.07
C VAL A 77 33.34 10.30 4.87
N TYR A 78 32.82 10.33 3.63
CA TYR A 78 33.66 10.58 2.45
C TYR A 78 34.20 12.02 2.41
N LEU A 79 33.39 13.02 2.80
CA LEU A 79 33.81 14.41 2.84
C LEU A 79 34.86 14.69 3.93
N GLU A 80 34.79 14.00 5.07
CA GLU A 80 35.78 14.11 6.15
C GLU A 80 37.14 13.49 5.78
N LEU A 81 37.17 12.52 4.86
CA LEU A 81 38.42 11.92 4.34
C LEU A 81 39.12 12.76 3.27
N GLU A 82 38.39 13.68 2.61
CA GLU A 82 38.94 14.56 1.57
C GLU A 82 39.47 15.90 2.12
N SER A 83 39.38 16.14 3.44
CA SER A 83 39.80 17.40 4.08
C SER A 83 41.08 17.30 4.92
N ASP A 84 41.72 16.14 4.99
CA ASP A 84 42.95 15.88 5.78
C ASP A 84 44.23 15.87 4.91
N ASP A 85 44.36 16.82 3.96
CA ASP A 85 45.61 17.16 3.25
C ASP A 85 46.01 18.64 3.49
#